data_AF-A0A944I4F6-F1
#
_entry.id   AF-A0A944I4F6-F1
#
_cell.length_a   1.000
_cell.length_b   1.000
_cell.length_c   1.000
_cell.angle_alpha   90.00
_cell.angle_beta   90.00
_cell.angle_gamma   90.00
#
_symmetry.space_group_name_H-M   'P 1'
#
loop_
_entity.id
_entity.type
_entity.pdbx_description
1 polymer ?
#
loop_
_entity_poly.entity_id
_entity_poly.type
_entity_poly.pdbx_seq_one_letter_code
_entity_poly.pdbx_strand_id
1 'polypeptide(L)'
;MKIVRANCPEIDALTRHVRSFATMLTEREGERLPDWLDAVRQDDLPSLHTLAAGIDRDREAVIAGLTLPWNSGVVEGHVNRIKMLKRKMFGRAGFALLRKRVLMS
;
A
#
# COMPACT_ATOMS: atom_id res chain seq x y z
N MET A 1 18.55 8.01 11.74
CA MET A 1 17.09 8.31 11.72
C MET A 1 16.53 8.92 13.01
N LYS A 2 16.96 8.52 14.23
CA LYS A 2 16.45 9.12 15.49
C LYS A 2 16.67 10.63 15.61
N ILE A 3 17.82 11.13 15.16
CA ILE A 3 18.19 12.57 15.26
C ILE A 3 17.32 13.45 14.32
N VAL A 4 16.97 12.95 13.13
CA VAL A 4 16.13 13.68 12.16
C VAL A 4 14.68 13.80 12.65
N ARG A 5 14.16 12.79 13.35
CA ARG A 5 12.81 12.85 13.94
C ARG A 5 12.70 13.83 15.10
N ALA A 6 13.74 13.92 15.93
CA ALA A 6 13.75 14.83 17.07
C ALA A 6 13.74 16.32 16.67
N ASN A 7 14.20 16.63 15.45
CA ASN A 7 14.32 18.01 14.96
C ASN A 7 13.20 18.42 13.98
N CYS A 8 12.34 17.48 13.57
CA CYS A 8 11.24 17.73 12.63
C CYS A 8 9.96 17.05 13.15
N PRO A 9 9.10 17.78 13.89
CA PRO A 9 7.87 17.22 14.47
C PRO A 9 6.95 16.58 13.42
N GLU A 10 6.95 17.09 12.19
CA GLU A 10 6.18 16.57 11.07
C GLU A 10 6.63 15.16 10.66
N ILE A 11 7.95 14.90 10.66
CA ILE A 11 8.52 13.58 10.32
C ILE A 11 8.23 12.57 11.43
N ASP A 12 8.19 13.03 12.68
CA ASP A 12 7.82 12.19 13.82
C ASP A 12 6.32 11.83 13.80
N ALA A 13 5.44 12.82 13.58
CA ALA A 13 4.00 12.60 13.42
C ALA A 13 3.70 11.67 12.24
N LEU A 14 4.32 11.90 11.08
CA LEU A 14 4.21 11.03 9.91
C LEU A 14 4.63 9.59 10.22
N THR A 15 5.78 9.44 10.89
CA THR A 15 6.26 8.13 11.31
C THR A 15 5.24 7.42 12.19
N ARG A 16 4.70 8.12 13.19
CA ARG A 16 3.74 7.56 14.15
C ARG A 16 2.52 7.02 13.42
N HIS A 17 1.96 7.81 12.49
CA HIS A 17 0.81 7.39 11.68
C HIS A 17 1.12 6.18 10.81
N VAL A 18 2.25 6.18 10.09
CA VAL A 18 2.65 5.04 9.25
C VAL A 18 2.84 3.77 10.07
N ARG A 19 3.45 3.87 11.26
CA ARG A 19 3.63 2.72 12.16
C ARG A 19 2.30 2.21 12.69
N SER A 20 1.44 3.11 13.16
CA SER A 20 0.11 2.73 13.66
C SER A 20 -0.73 2.05 12.57
N PHE A 21 -0.65 2.54 11.33
CA PHE A 21 -1.33 1.92 10.20
C PHE A 21 -0.77 0.53 9.88
N ALA A 22 0.56 0.37 9.91
CA ALA A 22 1.20 -0.92 9.68
C ALA A 22 0.86 -1.96 10.76
N THR A 23 0.75 -1.53 12.02
CA THR A 23 0.25 -2.38 13.13
C THR A 23 -1.19 -2.82 12.84
N MET A 24 -2.08 -1.88 12.53
CA MET A 24 -3.49 -2.17 12.19
C MET A 24 -3.60 -3.18 11.03
N LEU A 25 -2.78 -3.03 9.98
CA LEU A 25 -2.73 -3.95 8.85
C LEU A 25 -2.21 -5.35 9.24
N THR A 26 -1.23 -5.42 10.14
CA THR A 26 -0.60 -6.69 10.56
C THR A 26 -1.49 -7.46 11.54
N GLU A 27 -2.11 -6.75 12.48
CA GLU A 27 -2.99 -7.29 13.52
C GLU A 27 -4.44 -7.47 13.04
N ARG A 28 -4.74 -6.94 11.87
CA ARG A 28 -6.02 -6.99 11.16
C ARG A 28 -7.18 -6.27 11.86
N GLU A 29 -6.88 -5.12 12.44
CA GLU A 29 -7.81 -4.32 13.24
C GLU A 29 -8.56 -3.28 12.38
N GLY A 30 -9.26 -3.72 11.34
CA GLY A 30 -9.94 -2.81 10.41
C GLY A 30 -10.96 -1.88 11.07
N GLU A 31 -11.52 -2.26 12.23
CA GLU A 31 -12.41 -1.41 13.02
C GLU A 31 -11.74 -0.13 13.56
N ARG A 32 -10.41 -0.10 13.68
CA ARG A 32 -9.64 1.06 14.16
C ARG A 32 -9.35 2.10 13.09
N LEU A 33 -9.71 1.82 11.83
CA LEU A 33 -9.48 2.74 10.71
C LEU A 33 -10.09 4.13 10.89
N PRO A 34 -11.33 4.29 11.41
CA PRO A 34 -11.94 5.61 11.59
C PRO A 34 -11.15 6.49 12.57
N ASP A 35 -10.76 5.93 13.72
CA ASP A 35 -9.97 6.63 14.73
C ASP A 35 -8.60 7.06 14.17
N TRP A 36 -7.99 6.22 13.35
CA TRP A 36 -6.73 6.56 12.68
C TRP A 36 -6.88 7.69 11.66
N LEU A 37 -7.97 7.70 10.88
CA LEU A 37 -8.26 8.78 9.93
C LEU A 37 -8.45 10.12 10.66
N ASP A 38 -9.14 10.11 11.80
CA ASP A 38 -9.34 11.31 12.61
C ASP A 38 -8.03 11.80 13.22
N ALA A 39 -7.18 10.89 13.71
CA ALA A 39 -5.85 11.24 14.19
C ALA A 39 -4.96 11.84 13.09
N VAL A 40 -5.03 11.33 11.86
CA VAL A 40 -4.29 11.89 10.70
C VAL A 40 -4.76 13.29 10.34
N ARG A 41 -6.07 13.57 10.45
CA ARG A 41 -6.66 14.89 10.16
C ARG A 41 -6.30 15.96 11.20
N GLN A 42 -5.96 15.55 12.43
CA GLN A 42 -5.56 16.47 13.50
C GLN A 42 -4.13 17.00 13.33
N ASP A 43 -3.25 16.26 12.64
CA ASP A 43 -1.89 16.70 12.35
C ASP A 43 -1.82 17.43 11.01
N ASP A 44 -0.99 18.48 10.92
CA ASP A 44 -0.78 19.24 9.67
C ASP A 44 0.16 18.50 8.70
N LEU A 45 -0.34 17.42 8.10
CA LEU A 45 0.39 16.57 7.16
C LEU A 45 -0.37 16.48 5.82
N PRO A 46 -0.22 17.47 4.91
CA PRO A 46 -1.01 17.57 3.68
C PRO A 46 -0.94 16.32 2.78
N SER A 47 0.24 15.69 2.69
CA SER A 47 0.44 14.45 1.94
C SER A 47 -0.36 13.28 2.53
N LEU A 48 -0.52 13.25 3.85
CA LEU A 48 -1.25 12.21 4.56
C LEU A 48 -2.76 12.45 4.53
N HIS A 49 -3.19 13.72 4.50
CA HIS A 49 -4.60 14.06 4.28
C HIS A 49 -5.10 13.61 2.91
N THR A 50 -4.27 13.74 1.87
CA THR A 50 -4.60 13.23 0.53
C THR A 50 -4.80 11.72 0.53
N LEU A 51 -3.94 10.99 1.25
CA LEU A 51 -4.10 9.54 1.46
C LEU A 51 -5.40 9.23 2.23
N ALA A 52 -5.66 9.94 3.33
CA ALA A 52 -6.86 9.77 4.14
C ALA A 52 -8.14 9.99 3.31
N ALA A 53 -8.18 11.00 2.44
CA ALA A 53 -9.29 11.24 1.52
C ALA A 53 -9.44 10.13 0.45
N GLY A 54 -8.35 9.51 0.02
CA GLY A 54 -8.39 8.30 -0.81
C GLY A 54 -9.01 7.12 -0.07
N ILE A 55 -8.52 6.85 1.14
CA ILE A 55 -9.02 5.77 1.99
C ILE A 55 -10.51 5.94 2.31
N ASP A 56 -10.97 7.16 2.59
CA ASP A 56 -12.37 7.42 2.95
C ASP A 56 -13.33 7.14 1.77
N ARG A 57 -12.88 7.37 0.53
CA ARG A 57 -13.65 7.03 -0.68
C ARG A 57 -13.81 5.52 -0.86
N ASP A 58 -12.79 4.75 -0.49
CA ASP A 58 -12.75 3.29 -0.63
C ASP A 58 -12.91 2.58 0.73
N ARG A 59 -13.55 3.22 1.71
CA ARG A 59 -13.52 2.83 3.13
C ARG A 59 -13.89 1.38 3.38
N GLU A 60 -14.97 0.89 2.79
CA GLU A 60 -15.40 -0.51 2.96
C GLU A 60 -14.35 -1.50 2.44
N ALA A 61 -13.76 -1.21 1.27
CA ALA A 61 -12.73 -2.04 0.68
C ALA A 61 -11.45 -2.02 1.52
N VAL A 62 -11.08 -0.87 2.08
CA VAL A 62 -9.91 -0.74 2.97
C VAL A 62 -10.15 -1.46 4.30
N ILE A 63 -11.33 -1.33 4.92
CA ILE A 63 -11.69 -2.10 6.13
C ILE A 63 -11.62 -3.59 5.83
N ALA A 64 -12.20 -4.05 4.72
CA ALA A 64 -12.12 -5.46 4.33
C ALA A 64 -10.66 -5.92 4.12
N GLY A 65 -9.82 -5.10 3.49
CA GLY A 65 -8.40 -5.37 3.29
C GLY A 65 -7.59 -5.36 4.60
N LEU A 66 -8.04 -4.60 5.60
CA LEU A 66 -7.45 -4.59 6.94
C LEU A 66 -7.98 -5.72 7.81
N THR A 67 -9.17 -6.27 7.61
CA THR A 67 -9.75 -7.30 8.50
C THR A 67 -9.56 -8.72 7.96
N LEU A 68 -9.70 -8.92 6.65
CA LEU A 68 -9.73 -10.27 6.07
C LEU A 68 -8.32 -10.86 5.92
N PRO A 69 -8.18 -12.20 5.97
CA PRO A 69 -6.91 -12.86 5.71
C PRO A 69 -6.48 -12.81 4.23
N TRP A 70 -7.41 -12.42 3.35
CA TRP A 70 -7.21 -12.44 1.90
C TRP A 70 -6.42 -11.22 1.46
N ASN A 71 -5.34 -11.45 0.72
CA ASN A 71 -4.55 -10.40 0.10
C ASN A 71 -4.28 -10.73 -1.36
N SER A 72 -4.10 -9.68 -2.17
CA SER A 72 -3.76 -9.81 -3.59
C SER A 72 -2.26 -10.01 -3.83
N GLY A 73 -1.43 -10.17 -2.78
CA GLY A 73 0.03 -10.12 -2.90
C GLY A 73 0.62 -11.15 -3.87
N VAL A 74 0.13 -12.39 -3.83
CA VAL A 74 0.56 -13.45 -4.78
C VAL A 74 0.14 -13.11 -6.21
N VAL A 75 -1.09 -12.63 -6.39
CA VAL A 75 -1.64 -12.23 -7.70
C VAL A 75 -0.86 -11.06 -8.27
N GLU A 76 -0.62 -10.03 -7.47
CA GLU A 76 0.17 -8.86 -7.84
C GLU A 76 1.62 -9.23 -8.16
N GLY A 77 2.21 -10.17 -7.42
CA GLY A 77 3.53 -10.73 -7.72
C GLY A 77 3.59 -11.36 -9.11
N HIS A 78 2.60 -12.18 -9.45
CA HIS A 78 2.48 -12.77 -10.79
C HIS A 78 2.28 -11.69 -11.87
N VAL A 79 1.41 -10.71 -11.64
CA VAL A 79 1.19 -9.59 -12.58
C VAL A 79 2.47 -8.79 -12.79
N ASN A 80 3.24 -8.53 -11.72
CA ASN A 80 4.50 -7.80 -11.81
C ASN A 80 5.55 -8.59 -12.59
N ARG A 81 5.66 -9.91 -12.36
CA ARG A 81 6.54 -10.81 -13.13
C ARG A 81 6.19 -10.79 -14.62
N ILE A 82 4.90 -10.87 -14.96
CA ILE A 82 4.43 -10.82 -16.37
C ILE A 82 4.76 -9.46 -17.00
N LYS A 83 4.49 -8.35 -16.29
CA LYS A 83 4.84 -6.99 -16.74
C LYS A 83 6.35 -6.84 -16.97
N MET A 84 7.18 -7.42 -16.09
CA MET A 84 8.64 -7.42 -16.23
C MET A 84 9.09 -8.22 -17.45
N LEU A 85 8.56 -9.43 -17.67
CA LEU A 85 8.86 -10.24 -18.85
C LEU A 85 8.48 -9.51 -20.15
N LYS A 86 7.30 -8.89 -20.20
CA LYS A 86 6.87 -8.06 -21.35
C LYS A 86 7.83 -6.87 -21.59
N ARG A 87 8.27 -6.19 -20.52
CA ARG A 87 9.25 -5.09 -20.60
C ARG A 87 10.64 -5.53 -21.07
N LYS A 88 11.14 -6.67 -20.59
CA LYS A 88 12.41 -7.27 -21.05
C LYS A 88 12.41 -7.57 -22.55
N MET A 89 11.22 -7.76 -23.13
CA MET A 89 11.06 -7.99 -24.57
C MET A 89 10.79 -6.71 -25.35
N PHE A 90 10.99 -5.53 -24.74
CA PHE A 90 10.71 -4.21 -25.32
C PHE A 90 9.30 -4.08 -25.90
N GLY A 91 8.32 -4.81 -25.35
CA GLY A 91 6.95 -4.85 -25.89
C GLY A 91 6.81 -5.53 -27.25
N ARG A 92 7.89 -6.08 -27.83
CA ARG A 92 7.91 -6.71 -29.17
C ARG A 92 7.36 -8.15 -29.18
N ALA A 93 6.96 -8.66 -28.02
CA ALA A 93 6.40 -9.99 -27.88
C ALA A 93 4.89 -9.98 -28.08
N GLY A 94 4.41 -10.61 -29.16
CA GLY A 94 3.01 -11.00 -29.27
C GLY A 94 2.62 -12.02 -28.19
N PHE A 95 1.32 -12.22 -27.97
CA PHE A 95 0.79 -13.06 -26.89
C PHE A 95 1.37 -14.49 -26.88
N ALA A 96 1.51 -15.12 -28.05
CA ALA A 96 2.05 -16.47 -28.16
C ALA A 96 3.50 -16.59 -27.63
N LEU A 97 4.34 -15.58 -27.92
CA LEU A 97 5.73 -15.56 -27.46
C LEU A 97 5.82 -15.21 -25.97
N LEU A 98 4.98 -14.30 -25.50
CA LEU A 98 4.90 -13.97 -24.07
C LEU A 98 4.43 -15.17 -23.24
N ARG A 99 3.41 -15.90 -23.70
CA ARG A 99 2.91 -17.13 -23.06
C ARG A 99 4.00 -18.20 -22.97
N LYS A 100 4.71 -18.48 -24.06
CA LYS A 100 5.83 -19.44 -24.05
C LYS A 100 6.89 -19.04 -23.03
N ARG A 101 7.27 -17.75 -22.99
CA ARG A 101 8.30 -17.26 -22.06
C ARG A 101 7.86 -17.34 -20.60
N VAL A 102 6.59 -17.09 -20.28
CA VAL A 102 6.06 -17.23 -18.91
C VAL A 102 6.02 -18.70 -18.46
N LEU A 103 5.65 -19.62 -19.35
CA LEU A 103 5.55 -21.05 -19.03
C LEU A 103 6.92 -21.75 -18.94
N MET A 104 7.94 -21.20 -19.61
CA MET A 104 9.32 -21.74 -19.63
C MET A 104 10.24 -21.07 -18.60
N SER A 105 9.70 -20.27 -17.68
CA SER A 105 10.46 -19.44 -16.72
C SER A 105 10.19 -19.79 -15.29
#